data_AF-C6R7N5-F1
#
_entry.id   AF-C6R7N5-F1
#
_cell.length_a   1.000
_cell.length_b   1.000
_cell.length_c   1.000
_cell.angle_alpha   90.00
_cell.angle_beta   90.00
_cell.angle_gamma   90.00
#
_symmetry.space_group_name_H-M   'P 1'
#
loop_
_entity.id
_entity.type
_entity.pdbx_description
1 polymer ?
#
loop_
_entity_poly.entity_id
_entity_poly.type
_entity_poly.pdbx_seq_one_letter_code
_entity_poly.pdbx_strand_id
1 'polypeptide(L)'
;MHRVFDDDGSVTIEAALALSSLVLVAAGIVGAIATLASYIAAVDMAGAAARSHAIGVEYHPPREDAQVSVEESGGLVRASVSVDAPVGTMRSEAVFPAEVGGNE
;
A
#
# COMPACT_ATOMS: atom_id res chain seq x y z
N MET A 1 23.66 37.71 41.59
CA MET A 1 23.63 36.82 40.40
C MET A 1 22.66 35.69 40.71
N HIS A 2 21.41 35.81 40.25
CA HIS A 2 20.34 34.85 40.54
C HIS A 2 20.34 33.80 39.43
N ARG A 3 20.90 32.61 39.70
CA ARG A 3 20.73 31.47 38.80
C ARG A 3 19.35 30.88 39.09
N VAL A 4 18.50 30.88 38.08
CA VAL A 4 17.22 30.20 38.09
C VAL A 4 17.54 28.70 38.01
N PHE A 5 17.20 27.95 39.05
CA PHE A 5 17.42 26.49 39.15
C PHE A 5 16.63 25.67 38.11
N ASP A 6 15.87 26.32 37.23
CA ASP A 6 14.91 25.73 36.29
C ASP A 6 15.49 25.56 34.87
N ASP A 7 16.62 26.20 34.57
CA ASP A 7 17.18 26.27 33.21
C ASP A 7 17.70 24.90 32.72
N ASP A 8 18.28 24.08 33.62
CA ASP A 8 18.79 22.73 33.28
C ASP A 8 17.66 21.72 32.96
N GLY A 9 16.48 21.88 33.59
CA GLY A 9 15.29 21.05 33.34
C GLY A 9 14.54 21.46 32.08
N SER A 10 14.54 22.75 31.75
CA SER A 10 13.91 23.31 30.55
C SER A 10 14.55 22.75 29.27
N VAL A 11 15.89 22.78 29.17
CA VAL A 11 16.62 22.30 27.97
C VAL A 11 16.41 20.81 27.72
N THR A 12 16.25 20.00 28.76
CA THR A 12 15.98 18.56 28.61
C THR A 12 14.56 18.25 28.16
N ILE A 13 13.56 19.02 28.59
CA ILE A 13 12.17 18.89 28.10
C ILE A 13 12.07 19.32 26.64
N GLU A 14 12.67 20.45 26.28
CA GLU A 14 12.70 20.94 24.90
C GLU A 14 13.39 19.94 23.97
N ALA A 15 14.54 19.38 24.39
CA ALA A 15 15.24 18.34 23.66
C ALA A 15 14.39 17.06 23.53
N ALA A 16 13.67 16.67 24.58
CA ALA A 16 12.79 15.50 24.55
C ALA A 16 11.62 15.70 23.57
N LEU A 17 11.02 16.89 23.54
CA LEU A 17 9.95 17.23 22.59
C LEU A 17 10.47 17.32 21.15
N ALA A 18 11.63 17.95 20.94
CA ALA A 18 12.26 18.02 19.63
C ALA A 18 12.61 16.61 19.10
N LEU A 19 13.18 15.74 19.95
CA LEU A 19 13.50 14.36 19.59
C LEU A 19 12.22 13.56 19.31
N SER A 20 11.20 13.70 20.15
CA SER A 20 9.93 12.99 19.97
C SER A 20 9.24 13.39 18.67
N SER A 21 9.21 14.69 18.34
CA SER A 21 8.64 15.16 17.07
C SER A 21 9.42 14.63 15.86
N LEU A 22 10.75 14.63 15.92
CA LEU A 22 11.58 14.04 14.86
C LEU A 22 11.31 12.55 14.66
N VAL A 23 11.21 11.78 15.75
CA VAL A 23 10.90 10.35 15.70
C VAL A 23 9.51 10.10 15.10
N LEU A 24 8.51 10.88 15.50
CA LEU A 24 7.15 10.77 14.95
C LEU A 24 7.11 11.06 13.45
N VAL A 25 7.80 12.11 13.00
CA VAL A 25 7.90 12.43 11.58
C VAL A 25 8.61 11.31 10.82
N ALA A 26 9.73 10.81 11.34
CA ALA A 26 10.45 9.71 10.72
C ALA A 26 9.60 8.43 10.61
N ALA A 27 8.90 8.05 11.68
CA ALA A 27 7.97 6.92 11.67
C ALA A 27 6.83 7.13 10.67
N GLY A 28 6.29 8.35 10.56
CA GLY A 28 5.28 8.72 9.58
C GLY A 28 5.77 8.56 8.14
N ILE A 29 7.01 8.98 7.84
CA ILE A 29 7.62 8.81 6.52
C ILE A 29 7.75 7.32 6.17
N VAL A 30 8.23 6.50 7.11
CA VAL A 30 8.36 5.05 6.89
C VAL A 30 6.99 4.41 6.64
N GLY A 31 5.97 4.79 7.42
CA GLY A 31 4.60 4.32 7.22
C GLY A 31 4.02 4.72 5.86
N ALA A 32 4.30 5.96 5.41
CA ALA A 32 3.86 6.45 4.11
C ALA A 32 4.52 5.68 2.95
N ILE A 33 5.83 5.42 3.03
CA ILE A 33 6.57 4.65 2.02
C ILE A 33 6.04 3.21 1.96
N ALA A 34 5.85 2.56 3.10
CA ALA A 34 5.30 1.21 3.16
C ALA A 34 3.86 1.12 2.60
N THR A 35 3.07 2.18 2.81
CA THR A 35 1.72 2.28 2.22
C THR A 35 1.80 2.43 0.70
N LEU A 36 2.69 3.28 0.18
CA LEU A 36 2.90 3.43 -1.26
C LEU A 36 3.39 2.12 -1.90
N ALA A 37 4.30 1.39 -1.23
CA ALA A 37 4.77 0.10 -1.71
C ALA A 37 3.62 -0.92 -1.83
N SER A 38 2.68 -0.91 -0.87
CA SER A 38 1.49 -1.77 -0.91
C SER A 38 0.54 -1.41 -2.05
N TYR A 39 0.40 -0.11 -2.34
CA TYR A 39 -0.36 0.35 -3.51
C TYR A 39 0.28 -0.08 -4.84
N ILE A 40 1.59 0.07 -4.99
CA ILE A 40 2.31 -0.38 -6.19
C ILE A 40 2.16 -1.90 -6.37
N ALA A 41 2.24 -2.66 -5.27
CA ALA A 41 2.00 -4.10 -5.31
C ALA A 41 0.57 -4.44 -5.77
N ALA A 42 -0.44 -3.70 -5.29
CA ALA A 42 -1.83 -3.88 -5.75
C ALA A 42 -1.98 -3.61 -7.26
N VAL A 43 -1.30 -2.59 -7.80
CA VAL A 43 -1.30 -2.26 -9.24
C VAL A 43 -0.68 -3.38 -10.06
N ASP A 44 0.51 -3.85 -9.68
CA ASP A 44 1.20 -4.93 -10.37
C ASP A 44 0.37 -6.23 -10.35
N MET A 45 -0.14 -6.61 -9.17
CA MET A 45 -0.97 -7.80 -9.02
C MET A 45 -2.28 -7.71 -9.79
N ALA A 46 -2.94 -6.55 -9.84
CA ALA A 46 -4.17 -6.39 -10.63
C ALA A 46 -3.89 -6.59 -12.13
N GLY A 47 -2.80 -6.01 -12.65
CA GLY A 47 -2.39 -6.22 -14.05
C GLY A 47 -2.05 -7.68 -14.34
N ALA A 48 -1.29 -8.32 -13.46
CA ALA A 48 -0.93 -9.72 -13.59
C ALA A 48 -2.15 -10.67 -13.52
N ALA A 49 -3.08 -10.42 -12.59
CA ALA A 49 -4.31 -11.19 -12.42
C ALA A 49 -5.26 -11.04 -13.62
N ALA A 50 -5.46 -9.83 -14.12
CA ALA A 50 -6.30 -9.61 -15.30
C ALA A 50 -5.72 -10.28 -16.54
N ARG A 51 -4.40 -10.15 -16.76
CA ARG A 51 -3.72 -10.78 -17.91
C ARG A 51 -3.76 -12.30 -17.83
N SER A 52 -3.41 -12.88 -16.68
CA SER A 52 -3.39 -14.34 -16.49
C SER A 52 -4.77 -14.95 -16.71
N HIS A 53 -5.82 -14.33 -16.17
CA HIS A 53 -7.19 -14.77 -16.42
C HIS A 53 -7.60 -14.60 -17.88
N ALA A 54 -7.22 -13.50 -18.55
CA ALA A 54 -7.48 -13.31 -19.98
C ALA A 54 -6.86 -14.38 -20.90
N ILE A 55 -5.76 -15.01 -20.48
CA ILE A 55 -5.10 -16.12 -21.18
C ILE A 55 -5.47 -17.52 -20.60
N GLY A 56 -6.39 -17.59 -19.65
CA GLY A 56 -6.84 -18.86 -19.04
C GLY A 56 -5.81 -19.51 -18.10
N VAL A 57 -4.87 -18.75 -17.54
CA VAL A 57 -3.87 -19.23 -16.58
C VAL A 57 -4.30 -18.86 -15.15
N GLU A 58 -4.18 -19.81 -14.23
CA GLU A 58 -4.46 -19.57 -12.81
C GLU A 58 -3.44 -18.60 -12.19
N TYR A 59 -3.95 -17.57 -11.51
CA TYR A 59 -3.14 -16.57 -10.84
C TYR A 59 -3.01 -16.86 -9.35
N HIS A 60 -1.78 -16.89 -8.86
CA HIS A 60 -1.48 -16.97 -7.43
C HIS A 60 -0.80 -15.67 -6.99
N PRO A 61 -1.43 -14.86 -6.13
CA PRO A 61 -0.80 -13.65 -5.64
C PRO A 61 0.43 -14.01 -4.78
N PRO A 62 1.57 -13.32 -4.95
CA PRO A 62 2.77 -13.56 -4.15
C PRO A 62 2.64 -13.11 -2.69
N ARG A 63 1.56 -12.38 -2.37
CA ARG A 63 1.25 -11.82 -1.07
C ARG A 63 0.04 -12.51 -0.48
N GLU A 64 0.20 -13.09 0.70
CA GLU A 64 -0.88 -13.80 1.41
C GLU A 64 -1.98 -12.85 1.91
N ASP A 65 -1.61 -11.58 2.16
CA ASP A 65 -2.51 -10.50 2.56
C ASP A 65 -3.27 -9.86 1.37
N ALA A 66 -3.04 -10.32 0.14
CA ALA A 66 -3.69 -9.78 -1.04
C ALA A 66 -5.02 -10.49 -1.34
N GLN A 67 -6.09 -9.71 -1.44
CA GLN A 67 -7.41 -10.18 -1.89
C GLN A 67 -7.58 -9.87 -3.36
N VAL A 68 -7.78 -10.89 -4.19
CA VAL A 68 -7.94 -10.78 -5.64
C VAL A 68 -9.35 -11.18 -6.03
N SER A 69 -10.03 -10.34 -6.80
CA SER A 69 -11.34 -10.63 -7.39
C SER A 69 -11.27 -10.40 -8.88
N VAL A 70 -11.68 -11.38 -9.68
CA VAL A 70 -11.68 -11.29 -11.14
C VAL A 70 -13.10 -11.47 -11.67
N GLU A 71 -13.50 -10.59 -12.57
CA GLU A 71 -14.81 -10.58 -13.21
C GLU A 71 -14.61 -10.50 -14.72
N GLU A 72 -15.31 -11.34 -15.48
CA GLU A 72 -15.32 -11.28 -16.95
C GLU A 72 -16.70 -10.80 -17.43
N SER A 73 -16.71 -9.81 -18.32
CA SER A 73 -17.95 -9.31 -18.94
C SER A 73 -17.66 -8.65 -20.29
N GLY A 74 -18.43 -9.02 -21.32
CA GLY A 74 -18.36 -8.40 -22.64
C GLY A 74 -17.00 -8.52 -23.33
N GLY A 75 -16.31 -9.66 -23.16
CA GLY A 75 -14.97 -9.89 -23.71
C GLY A 75 -13.87 -9.10 -22.99
N LEU A 76 -14.16 -8.53 -21.82
CA LEU A 76 -13.19 -7.86 -20.96
C LEU A 76 -13.08 -8.59 -19.62
N VAL A 77 -11.84 -8.78 -19.18
CA VAL A 77 -11.47 -9.30 -17.87
C VAL A 77 -11.07 -8.14 -16.99
N ARG A 78 -11.76 -7.98 -15.86
CA ARG A 78 -11.49 -6.98 -14.83
C ARG A 78 -10.95 -7.68 -13.58
N ALA A 79 -9.75 -7.34 -13.14
CA ALA A 79 -9.21 -7.80 -11.87
C ALA A 79 -9.11 -6.64 -10.87
N SER A 80 -9.71 -6.81 -9.70
CA SER A 80 -9.58 -5.95 -8.53
C SER A 80 -8.64 -6.61 -7.52
N VAL A 81 -7.68 -5.85 -6.99
CA VAL A 81 -6.79 -6.31 -5.92
C VAL A 81 -6.80 -5.34 -4.76
N SER A 82 -6.92 -5.87 -3.55
CA SER A 82 -6.83 -5.14 -2.28
C SER A 82 -5.68 -5.69 -1.44
N VAL A 83 -4.84 -4.80 -0.89
CA VAL A 83 -3.68 -5.15 -0.05
C VAL A 83 -3.70 -4.27 1.20
N ASP A 84 -3.56 -4.90 2.37
CA ASP A 84 -3.49 -4.15 3.62
C ASP A 84 -2.16 -3.41 3.75
N ALA A 85 -2.23 -2.17 4.24
CA ALA A 85 -1.10 -1.29 4.41
C ALA A 85 -1.07 -0.71 5.84
N PRO A 86 0.06 -0.15 6.28
CA PRO A 86 0.13 0.53 7.57
C PRO A 86 -0.92 1.64 7.73
N VAL A 87 -1.32 2.26 6.62
CA VAL A 87 -2.38 3.28 6.58
C VAL A 87 -3.49 2.83 5.64
N GLY A 88 -4.42 2.02 6.17
CA GLY A 88 -5.63 1.56 5.45
C GLY A 88 -5.38 0.42 4.47
N THR A 89 -6.34 0.19 3.57
CA THR A 89 -6.24 -0.86 2.53
C THR A 89 -6.05 -0.19 1.17
N MET A 90 -5.02 -0.61 0.45
CA MET A 90 -4.72 -0.12 -0.89
C MET A 90 -5.45 -0.97 -1.93
N ARG A 91 -6.16 -0.33 -2.86
CA ARG A 91 -6.92 -1.02 -3.90
C ARG A 91 -6.51 -0.55 -5.28
N SER A 92 -6.40 -1.49 -6.22
CA SER A 92 -6.20 -1.21 -7.63
C SER A 92 -7.07 -2.13 -8.49
N GLU A 93 -7.32 -1.69 -9.72
CA GLU A 93 -8.07 -2.44 -10.71
C GLU A 93 -7.35 -2.37 -12.06
N ALA A 94 -7.36 -3.48 -12.80
CA ALA A 94 -6.87 -3.55 -14.17
C ALA A 94 -7.89 -4.25 -15.06
N VAL A 95 -7.97 -3.83 -16.32
CA VAL A 95 -8.87 -4.40 -17.33
C VAL A 95 -8.05 -4.85 -18.53
N PHE A 96 -8.27 -6.09 -18.98
CA PHE A 96 -7.63 -6.70 -20.15
C PHE A 96 -8.70 -7.31 -21.08
N PRO A 97 -8.51 -7.27 -22.41
CA PRO A 97 -9.37 -8.01 -23.33
C PRO A 97 -9.17 -9.52 -23.19
N ALA A 98 -10.25 -10.29 -23.23
CA ALA A 98 -10.20 -11.75 -23.16
C ALA A 98 -9.67 -12.32 -24.49
N GLU A 99 -8.54 -13.02 -24.45
CA GLU A 99 -7.93 -13.62 -25.65
C GLU A 99 -8.49 -15.02 -25.94
N VAL A 100 -9.05 -15.69 -24.92
CA VAL A 100 -9.56 -17.07 -25.01
C VAL A 100 -11.10 -17.13 -24.97
N GLY A 101 -11.79 -16.04 -24.60
CA GLY A 101 -13.26 -15.96 -24.48
C GLY A 101 -13.97 -15.11 -25.54
N GLY A 102 -13.24 -14.52 -26.49
CA GLY A 102 -13.79 -13.60 -27.52
C GLY A 102 -14.51 -14.28 -28.69
N ASN A 103 -15.28 -15.33 -28.46
CA ASN A 103 -16.13 -15.98 -29.46
C ASN A 103 -17.46 -16.46 -28.83
N GLU A 104 -18.35 -15.50 -28.53
CA GLU A 104 -19.81 -15.70 -28.61
C GLU A 104 -20.46 -14.43 -29.20
#